data_AF-A0A5C7BVU1-F1
#
_entry.id   AF-A0A5C7BVU1-F1
#
_cell.length_a   1.000
_cell.length_b   1.000
_cell.length_c   1.000
_cell.angle_alpha   90.00
_cell.angle_beta   90.00
_cell.angle_gamma   90.00
#
_symmetry.space_group_name_H-M   'P 1'
#
loop_
_entity.id
_entity.type
_entity.pdbx_description
1 polymer ?
#
loop_
_entity_poly.entity_id
_entity_poly.type
_entity_poly.pdbx_seq_one_letter_code
_entity_poly.pdbx_strand_id
1 'polypeptide(L)' 'MIEAFKAIRRHKADKQKYDAWVEKFSEQIRKCTGNDDCAVAAELECWPFEANDTLYNWRLEDPVDAALEALSYYGD' A
#
# COMPACT_ATOMS: atom_id res chain seq x y z
N MET A 1 21.68 15.75 17.58
CA MET A 1 21.77 14.26 17.54
C MET A 1 20.47 13.58 17.96
N ILE A 2 19.80 13.97 19.05
CA ILE A 2 18.59 13.27 19.56
C ILE A 2 17.43 13.21 18.55
N GLU A 3 17.17 14.30 17.79
CA GLU A 3 16.07 14.35 16.83
C GLU A 3 16.27 13.42 15.62
N ALA A 4 17.51 13.20 15.18
CA ALA A 4 17.82 12.29 14.07
C ALA A 4 17.49 10.83 14.42
N PHE A 5 17.79 10.39 15.64
CA PHE A 5 17.47 9.03 16.10
C PHE A 5 15.95 8.80 16.21
N LYS A 6 15.19 9.81 16.65
CA LYS A 6 13.72 9.74 16.67
C LYS A 6 13.15 9.63 15.25
N ALA A 7 13.68 10.40 14.30
CA ALA A 7 13.27 10.34 12.90
C ALA A 7 13.53 8.95 12.27
N ILE A 8 14.73 8.39 12.48
CA ILE A 8 15.09 7.04 11.99
C ILE A 8 14.14 5.98 12.56
N ARG A 9 13.82 6.06 13.87
CA ARG A 9 12.93 5.08 14.52
C ARG A 9 11.50 5.18 14.00
N ARG A 10 10.99 6.39 13.76
CA ARG A 10 9.67 6.62 13.17
C ARG A 10 9.60 6.08 11.75
N HIS A 11 10.59 6.36 10.93
CA HIS A 11 10.66 5.85 9.56
C HIS A 11 10.68 4.31 9.51
N LYS A 12 11.42 3.65 10.42
CA LYS A 12 11.41 2.19 10.53
C LYS A 12 10.05 1.62 10.95
N ALA A 13 9.36 2.27 11.89
CA ALA A 13 8.04 1.85 12.33
C ALA A 13 6.99 2.04 11.22
N ASP A 14 7.06 3.13 10.48
CA ASP A 14 6.19 3.38 9.32
C ASP A 14 6.44 2.35 8.22
N LYS A 15 7.70 1.99 7.95
CA LYS A 15 8.01 0.97 6.96
C LYS A 15 7.40 -0.39 7.31
N GLN A 16 7.47 -0.79 8.57
CA GLN A 16 6.82 -2.03 9.02
C GLN A 16 5.30 -2.01 8.86
N LYS A 17 4.67 -0.85 9.10
CA LYS A 17 3.23 -0.69 8.88
C LYS A 17 2.89 -0.75 7.39
N TYR A 18 3.71 -0.13 6.55
CA TYR A 18 3.55 -0.18 5.11
C TYR A 18 3.70 -1.61 4.58
N ASP A 19 4.74 -2.33 4.99
CA ASP A 19 4.97 -3.72 4.57
C ASP A 19 3.75 -4.60 4.94
N ALA A 20 3.20 -4.42 6.15
CA ALA A 20 1.99 -5.12 6.58
C ALA A 20 0.71 -4.69 5.83
N TRP A 21 0.63 -3.43 5.42
CA TRP A 21 -0.45 -2.91 4.60
C TRP A 21 -0.39 -3.52 3.18
N VAL A 22 0.80 -3.50 2.57
CA VAL A 22 1.07 -4.08 1.25
C VAL A 22 0.76 -5.57 1.21
N GLU A 23 1.09 -6.32 2.26
CA GLU A 23 0.77 -7.75 2.36
C GLU A 23 -0.74 -8.00 2.24
N LYS A 24 -1.55 -7.29 3.02
CA LYS A 24 -3.01 -7.41 3.00
C LYS A 24 -3.62 -6.93 1.69
N PHE A 25 -3.13 -5.81 1.16
CA PHE A 25 -3.57 -5.25 -0.11
C PHE A 25 -3.31 -6.25 -1.25
N SER A 26 -2.09 -6.76 -1.33
CA SER A 26 -1.67 -7.76 -2.32
C SER A 26 -2.47 -9.05 -2.21
N GLU A 27 -2.72 -9.53 -0.98
CA GLU A 27 -3.53 -10.71 -0.75
C GLU A 27 -4.97 -10.50 -1.27
N GLN A 28 -5.56 -9.33 -1.04
CA GLN A 28 -6.90 -9.02 -1.50
C GLN A 28 -6.97 -8.91 -3.02
N ILE A 29 -6.02 -8.21 -3.66
CA ILE A 29 -5.92 -8.13 -5.12
C ILE A 29 -5.83 -9.54 -5.71
N ARG A 30 -4.90 -10.36 -5.22
CA ARG A 30 -4.72 -11.75 -5.66
C ARG A 30 -6.00 -12.59 -5.52
N LYS A 31 -6.73 -12.45 -4.41
CA LYS A 31 -8.00 -13.18 -4.21
C LYS A 31 -9.03 -12.81 -5.27
N CYS A 32 -9.09 -11.55 -5.68
CA CYS A 32 -10.06 -11.08 -6.66
C CYS A 32 -9.61 -11.33 -8.11
N THR A 33 -8.32 -11.28 -8.42
CA THR A 33 -7.78 -11.44 -9.80
C THR A 33 -7.33 -12.87 -10.12
N GLY A 34 -7.27 -13.77 -9.14
CA GLY A 34 -6.85 -15.16 -9.33
C GLY A 34 -5.33 -15.37 -9.21
N ASN A 35 -4.69 -14.75 -8.21
CA ASN A 35 -3.25 -14.76 -7.95
C ASN A 35 -2.39 -14.10 -9.04
N ASP A 36 -2.91 -13.07 -9.71
CA ASP A 36 -2.13 -12.29 -10.67
C ASP A 36 -1.20 -11.30 -9.95
N ASP A 37 0.09 -11.64 -9.89
CA ASP A 37 1.12 -10.77 -9.31
C ASP A 37 1.38 -9.50 -10.15
N CYS A 38 1.10 -9.52 -11.46
CA CYS A 38 1.20 -8.33 -12.31
C CYS A 38 0.12 -7.30 -11.94
N ALA A 39 -1.09 -7.75 -11.61
CA ALA A 39 -2.16 -6.88 -11.12
C ALA A 39 -1.79 -6.25 -9.77
N VAL A 40 -1.19 -7.01 -8.86
CA VAL A 40 -0.69 -6.49 -7.58
C VAL A 40 0.33 -5.37 -7.79
N ALA A 41 1.32 -5.60 -8.67
CA ALA A 41 2.37 -4.63 -8.92
C ALA A 41 1.83 -3.33 -9.51
N ALA A 42 0.95 -3.42 -10.52
CA ALA A 42 0.33 -2.25 -11.16
C ALA A 42 -0.45 -1.41 -10.15
N GLU A 43 -1.25 -2.04 -9.28
CA GLU A 43 -2.01 -1.30 -8.29
C GLU A 43 -1.12 -0.70 -7.20
N LEU A 44 -0.10 -1.43 -6.72
CA LEU A 44 0.82 -0.91 -5.70
C LEU A 44 1.62 0.32 -6.15
N GLU A 45 1.81 0.54 -7.45
CA GLU A 45 2.45 1.77 -7.96
C GLU A 45 1.64 3.03 -7.59
N CYS A 46 0.33 2.92 -7.40
CA CYS A 46 -0.54 4.01 -6.96
C CYS A 46 -0.44 4.30 -5.45
N TRP A 47 0.13 3.38 -4.66
CA TRP A 47 0.18 3.41 -3.19
C TRP A 47 1.60 3.33 -2.64
N PRO A 48 2.52 4.26 -2.96
CA PRO A 48 3.89 4.16 -2.51
C PRO A 48 4.03 4.49 -1.02
N PHE A 49 5.09 3.95 -0.42
CA PHE A 49 5.45 4.18 0.97
C PHE A 49 5.56 5.68 1.34
N GLU A 50 6.16 6.46 0.44
CA GLU A 50 6.32 7.90 0.56
C GLU A 50 5.32 8.61 -0.36
N ALA A 51 4.45 9.43 0.24
CA ALA A 51 3.36 10.13 -0.44
C ALA A 51 3.86 11.37 -1.21
N ASN A 52 4.84 11.19 -2.10
CA ASN A 52 5.26 12.26 -2.99
C ASN A 52 4.34 12.29 -4.21
N ASP A 53 3.49 13.31 -4.28
CA ASP A 53 2.54 13.56 -5.39
C ASP A 53 1.64 12.37 -5.75
N THR A 54 1.29 11.53 -4.77
CA THR A 54 0.41 10.37 -5.02
C THR A 54 -1.04 10.70 -4.77
N LEU A 55 -1.89 10.21 -5.68
CA LEU A 55 -3.34 10.33 -5.58
C LEU A 55 -3.90 9.61 -4.35
N TYR A 56 -3.24 8.52 -3.94
CA TYR A 56 -3.70 7.65 -2.87
C TYR A 56 -2.72 7.63 -1.68
N ASN A 57 -3.28 7.47 -0.48
CA ASN A 57 -2.53 7.45 0.77
C ASN A 57 -2.84 6.20 1.60
N TRP A 58 -1.93 5.24 1.56
CA TRP A 58 -2.03 3.97 2.30
C TRP A 58 -2.18 4.15 3.82
N ARG A 59 -1.80 5.30 4.39
CA ARG A 59 -1.94 5.56 5.83
C ARG A 59 -3.37 5.86 6.25
N LEU A 60 -4.22 6.29 5.31
CA LEU A 60 -5.60 6.69 5.57
C LEU A 60 -6.61 5.61 5.19
N GLU A 61 -6.22 4.70 4.30
CA GLU A 61 -7.11 3.71 3.67
C GLU A 61 -6.86 2.32 4.25
N ASP A 62 -7.94 1.54 4.42
CA ASP A 62 -7.82 0.13 4.74
C ASP A 62 -7.30 -0.65 3.52
N PRO A 63 -6.31 -1.56 3.67
CA PRO A 63 -5.72 -2.26 2.53
C PRO A 63 -6.71 -3.15 1.76
N VAL A 64 -7.79 -3.62 2.40
CA VAL A 64 -8.82 -4.41 1.73
C VAL A 64 -9.75 -3.51 0.93
N ASP A 65 -10.22 -2.42 1.54
CA ASP A 65 -11.10 -1.46 0.86
C ASP A 65 -10.37 -0.79 -0.32
N ALA A 66 -9.11 -0.40 -0.13
CA ALA A 66 -8.25 0.13 -1.19
C ALA A 66 -8.06 -0.86 -2.35
N ALA A 67 -7.90 -2.16 -2.04
CA ALA A 67 -7.78 -3.19 -3.08
C ALA A 67 -9.09 -3.39 -3.85
N LEU A 68 -10.24 -3.30 -3.18
CA LEU A 68 -11.55 -3.37 -3.84
C LEU A 68 -11.81 -2.14 -4.71
N GLU A 69 -11.45 -0.95 -4.23
CA GLU A 69 -11.54 0.29 -5.00
C GLU A 69 -10.64 0.24 -6.23
N ALA A 70 -9.38 -0.18 -6.08
CA ALA A 70 -8.44 -0.38 -7.18
C ALA A 70 -9.02 -1.28 -8.28
N LEU A 71 -9.64 -2.41 -7.89
CA LEU A 71 -10.24 -3.34 -8.84
C LEU A 71 -11.54 -2.84 -9.45
N SER A 72 -12.26 -1.96 -8.78
CA SER A 72 -13.51 -1.38 -9.29
C SER A 72 -13.30 -0.62 -10.60
N TYR A 73 -12.09 -0.08 -10.85
CA TYR A 73 -11.76 0.65 -12.07
C TYR A 73 -11.59 -0.24 -13.31
N TYR A 74 -11.42 -1.55 -13.14
CA TYR A 74 -11.26 -2.51 -14.25
C TYR A 74 -12.53 -3.32 -14.55
N GLY A 75 -13.57 -3.16 -13.74
CA GLY A 75 -14.84 -3.85 -13.89
C GLY A 75 -15.86 -3.02 -14.66
N ASP A 76 -15.67 -2.86 -15.98
CA ASP A 76 -16.71 -2.48 -16.95
C ASP A 76 -16.64 -3.39 -18.19
#